data_AF-X1PTK8-F1
#
_entry.id   AF-X1PTK8-F1
#
_cell.length_a   1.000
_cell.length_b   1.000
_cell.length_c   1.000
_cell.angle_alpha   90.00
_cell.angle_beta   90.00
_cell.angle_gamma   90.00
#
_symmetry.space_group_name_H-M   'P 1'
#
loop_
_entity.id
_entity.type
_entity.pdbx_description
1 polymer ?
#
loop_
_entity_poly.entity_id
_entity_poly.type
_entity_poly.pdbx_seq_one_letter_code
_entity_poly.pdbx_strand_id
1 'polypeptide(L)'
;NGILLDDKINDKEEIVPPRPVFCEELDLLGFDKYWNYPKIKEPLLWAIGRRYYNKGVLVAEAKGGNIYESPELVIKHKLSLEPINLKLLLKKNEDALFIIENEAMDFVEYVHKKYKDKVDYFAVAFSGGKDSQVVLDIVSRVLAPDDYMVIFTDTTMEIPFTYENVKKTEKTYKTAYPELKFYTARPPKDALEFWEQFGPPSMVQRWCCSVCKTAPFANFIRDIHEESDEAKAVQPKILVFEGVRADESDKRSKYKRITHRVKQTK
;
A
#
# COMPACT_ATOMS: atom_id res chain seq x y z
N ASN A 1 13.90 -17.67 11.29
CA ASN A 1 13.22 -16.52 11.94
C ASN A 1 12.26 -15.85 10.95
N GLY A 2 11.59 -16.62 10.08
CA GLY A 2 10.76 -16.10 9.00
C GLY A 2 9.28 -16.50 9.17
N ILE A 3 8.43 -15.96 8.30
CA ILE A 3 7.01 -16.33 8.19
C ILE A 3 6.88 -17.45 7.15
N LEU A 4 6.04 -18.44 7.42
CA LEU A 4 5.63 -19.43 6.43
C LEU A 4 4.17 -19.17 6.06
N LEU A 5 3.89 -19.13 4.77
CA LEU A 5 2.55 -19.06 4.22
C LEU A 5 2.02 -20.49 4.07
N ASP A 6 0.79 -20.71 4.49
CA ASP A 6 0.12 -22.00 4.39
C ASP A 6 -1.36 -21.74 4.08
N ASP A 7 -1.90 -22.50 3.13
CA ASP A 7 -3.28 -22.40 2.63
C ASP A 7 -4.28 -23.19 3.49
N LYS A 8 -3.78 -23.97 4.47
CA LYS A 8 -4.56 -24.87 5.34
C LYS A 8 -4.57 -24.41 6.80
N ILE A 9 -4.23 -23.16 7.07
CA ILE A 9 -4.29 -22.59 8.41
C ILE A 9 -5.78 -22.52 8.81
N ASN A 10 -6.14 -23.22 9.89
CA ASN A 10 -7.49 -23.09 10.46
C ASN A 10 -7.72 -21.66 10.94
N ASP A 11 -8.96 -21.16 10.95
CA ASP A 11 -9.31 -19.81 11.45
C ASP A 11 -8.78 -19.51 12.88
N LYS A 12 -8.49 -20.56 13.68
CA LYS A 12 -7.93 -20.45 15.03
C LYS A 12 -6.40 -20.25 15.06
N GLU A 13 -5.72 -20.57 13.97
CA GLU A 13 -4.27 -20.48 13.80
C GLU A 13 -3.87 -19.28 12.93
N GLU A 14 -4.85 -18.61 12.29
CA GLU A 14 -4.63 -17.39 11.54
C GLU A 14 -4.13 -16.28 12.48
N ILE A 15 -2.98 -15.70 12.12
CA ILE A 15 -2.40 -14.58 12.84
C ILE A 15 -2.60 -13.30 12.03
N VAL A 16 -2.81 -12.19 12.75
CA VAL A 16 -2.76 -10.86 12.15
C VAL A 16 -1.42 -10.72 11.40
N PRO A 17 -1.41 -10.32 10.12
CA PRO A 17 -0.20 -10.26 9.31
C PRO A 17 0.94 -9.52 10.02
N PRO A 18 2.06 -10.22 10.34
CA PRO A 18 3.17 -9.60 11.04
C PRO A 18 3.91 -8.64 10.10
N ARG A 19 4.36 -7.51 10.65
CA ARG A 19 5.25 -6.58 9.93
C ARG A 19 6.72 -6.87 10.29
N PRO A 20 7.65 -6.72 9.34
CA PRO A 20 9.07 -6.75 9.64
C PRO A 20 9.45 -5.58 10.56
N VAL A 21 10.45 -5.79 11.41
CA VAL A 21 11.02 -4.79 12.32
C VAL A 21 12.49 -4.61 11.97
N PHE A 22 12.88 -3.36 11.75
CA PHE A 22 14.24 -2.96 11.33
C PHE A 22 15.01 -2.33 12.51
N CYS A 23 16.33 -2.18 12.37
CA CYS A 23 17.16 -1.65 13.45
C CYS A 23 16.76 -0.22 13.87
N GLU A 24 16.26 0.59 12.93
CA GLU A 24 15.83 1.97 13.16
C GLU A 24 14.65 2.04 14.14
N GLU A 25 13.70 1.10 14.03
CA GLU A 25 12.59 1.01 14.98
C GLU A 25 13.06 0.55 16.36
N LEU A 26 13.97 -0.43 16.40
CA LEU A 26 14.54 -0.91 17.66
C LEU A 26 15.30 0.20 18.38
N ASP A 27 16.02 1.03 17.63
CA ASP A 27 16.78 2.17 18.14
C ASP A 27 15.87 3.28 18.63
N LEU A 28 14.84 3.62 17.85
CA LEU A 28 13.84 4.61 18.22
C LEU A 28 13.17 4.26 19.56
N LEU A 29 12.96 2.97 19.82
CA LEU A 29 12.29 2.48 21.02
C LEU A 29 13.26 2.20 22.19
N GLY A 30 14.57 2.22 21.96
CA GLY A 30 15.59 1.98 22.99
C GLY A 30 15.81 0.51 23.35
N PHE A 31 15.66 -0.40 22.39
CA PHE A 31 15.95 -1.83 22.57
C PHE A 31 17.44 -2.14 22.71
N ASP A 32 18.31 -1.23 22.26
CA ASP A 32 19.77 -1.28 22.38
C ASP A 32 20.26 -1.40 23.84
N LYS A 33 19.46 -0.90 24.79
CA LYS A 33 19.72 -1.05 26.24
C LYS A 33 19.57 -2.49 26.73
N TYR A 34 18.87 -3.35 26.00
CA TYR A 34 18.48 -4.69 26.44
C TYR A 34 19.04 -5.81 25.57
N TRP A 35 19.21 -5.57 24.27
CA TRP A 35 19.61 -6.56 23.27
C TRP A 35 20.80 -6.09 22.45
N ASN A 36 21.55 -7.05 21.93
CA ASN A 36 22.56 -6.78 20.91
C ASN A 36 22.01 -7.12 19.51
N TYR A 37 22.13 -6.22 18.55
CA TYR A 37 21.66 -6.44 17.18
C TYR A 37 22.42 -5.59 16.15
N PRO A 38 22.60 -6.12 14.93
CA PRO A 38 23.34 -5.41 13.89
C PRO A 38 22.54 -4.23 13.31
N LYS A 39 23.24 -3.16 12.92
CA LYS A 39 22.68 -1.99 12.23
C LYS A 39 22.74 -2.21 10.72
N ILE A 40 21.74 -2.91 10.19
CA ILE A 40 21.67 -3.38 8.81
C ILE A 40 20.26 -3.14 8.25
N LYS A 41 20.12 -3.19 6.93
CA LYS A 41 18.85 -2.88 6.24
C LYS A 41 17.86 -4.05 6.26
N GLU A 42 18.34 -5.25 6.54
CA GLU A 42 17.52 -6.44 6.66
C GLU A 42 16.71 -6.42 7.95
N PRO A 43 15.47 -6.93 7.93
CA PRO A 43 14.66 -6.99 9.13
C PRO A 43 15.23 -8.00 10.12
N LEU A 44 15.04 -7.71 11.41
CA LEU A 44 15.62 -8.46 12.53
C LEU A 44 14.56 -9.27 13.29
N LEU A 45 13.32 -8.77 13.33
CA LEU A 45 12.20 -9.31 14.09
C LEU A 45 10.90 -9.16 13.30
N TRP A 46 9.84 -9.74 13.86
CA TRP A 46 8.47 -9.53 13.40
C TRP A 46 7.66 -8.86 14.52
N ALA A 47 6.71 -8.01 14.15
CA ALA A 47 5.79 -7.40 15.09
C ALA A 47 4.34 -7.60 14.69
N ILE A 48 3.49 -7.83 15.70
CA ILE A 48 2.03 -7.77 15.57
C ILE A 48 1.56 -6.68 16.54
N GLY A 49 1.13 -5.56 15.99
CA GLY A 49 0.89 -4.33 16.77
C GLY A 49 2.18 -3.87 17.45
N ARG A 50 2.19 -3.92 18.79
CA ARG A 50 3.33 -3.51 19.64
C ARG A 50 4.02 -4.69 20.35
N ARG A 51 3.72 -5.91 19.91
CA ARG A 51 4.32 -7.16 20.40
C ARG A 51 5.36 -7.65 19.39
N TYR A 52 6.55 -7.96 19.86
CA TYR A 52 7.71 -8.35 19.07
C TYR A 52 7.99 -9.83 19.20
N TYR A 53 8.24 -10.50 18.07
CA TYR A 53 8.39 -11.94 17.98
C TYR A 53 9.71 -12.32 17.31
N ASN A 54 10.42 -13.27 17.92
CA ASN A 54 11.60 -13.91 17.33
C ASN A 54 11.33 -15.41 17.19
N LYS A 55 11.45 -15.95 15.98
CA LYS A 55 11.22 -17.40 15.69
C LYS A 55 9.88 -17.90 16.26
N GLY A 56 8.81 -17.09 16.17
CA GLY A 56 7.47 -17.42 16.67
C GLY A 56 7.25 -17.16 18.16
N VAL A 57 8.29 -16.83 18.94
CA VAL A 57 8.19 -16.59 20.38
C VAL A 57 8.04 -15.10 20.65
N LEU A 58 7.09 -14.72 21.51
CA LEU A 58 6.93 -13.35 22.00
C LEU A 58 8.12 -12.97 22.90
N VAL A 59 8.91 -11.99 22.46
CA VAL A 59 10.17 -11.61 23.13
C VAL A 59 10.13 -10.26 23.80
N ALA A 60 9.30 -9.34 23.32
CA ALA A 60 9.06 -8.07 23.98
C ALA A 60 7.69 -7.48 23.64
N GLU A 61 7.28 -6.52 24.44
CA GLU A 61 6.08 -5.73 24.20
C GLU A 61 6.35 -4.27 24.58
N ALA A 62 6.02 -3.33 23.70
CA ALA A 62 6.10 -1.90 23.98
C ALA A 62 4.72 -1.40 24.45
N LYS A 63 4.64 -0.84 25.66
CA LYS A 63 3.40 -0.35 26.28
C LYS A 63 3.42 1.18 26.44
N GLY A 64 2.25 1.80 26.31
CA GLY A 64 2.12 3.26 26.50
C GLY A 64 2.91 4.09 25.49
N GLY A 65 3.33 5.29 25.86
CA GLY A 65 4.07 6.20 25.00
C GLY A 65 3.19 6.94 23.98
N ASN A 66 3.57 8.18 23.74
CA ASN A 66 2.89 9.13 22.85
C ASN A 66 3.95 10.09 22.27
N ILE A 67 3.53 11.22 21.70
CA ILE A 67 4.46 12.19 21.12
C ILE A 67 5.36 12.91 22.15
N TYR A 68 5.02 12.83 23.45
CA TYR A 68 5.73 13.46 24.55
C TYR A 68 6.42 12.44 25.49
N GLU A 69 5.97 11.19 25.47
CA GLU A 69 6.41 10.16 26.41
C GLU A 69 6.94 8.93 25.67
N SER A 70 8.13 8.48 26.06
CA SER A 70 8.68 7.22 25.56
C SER A 70 7.86 6.03 26.08
N PRO A 71 7.69 4.97 25.28
CA PRO A 71 7.00 3.78 25.73
C PRO A 71 7.83 2.97 26.72
N GLU A 72 7.16 2.21 27.58
CA GLU A 72 7.79 1.22 28.45
C GLU A 72 8.04 -0.08 27.67
N LEU A 73 9.27 -0.61 27.73
CA LEU A 73 9.63 -1.87 27.10
C LEU A 73 9.58 -3.02 28.11
N VAL A 74 8.62 -3.94 27.92
CA VAL A 74 8.53 -5.18 28.68
C VAL A 74 9.31 -6.26 27.94
N ILE A 75 10.56 -6.49 28.38
CA ILE A 75 11.45 -7.52 27.81
C ILE A 75 11.18 -8.87 28.47
N LYS A 76 10.86 -9.89 27.66
CA LYS A 76 10.63 -11.27 28.16
C LYS A 76 11.86 -12.16 28.05
N HIS A 77 12.70 -11.90 27.04
CA HIS A 77 13.89 -12.69 26.75
C HIS A 77 15.06 -11.77 26.38
N LYS A 78 16.26 -12.04 26.89
CA LYS A 78 17.50 -11.39 26.41
C LYS A 78 17.96 -12.09 25.15
N LEU A 79 18.16 -11.33 24.06
CA LEU A 79 18.50 -11.89 22.76
C LEU A 79 19.72 -11.18 22.17
N SER A 80 20.45 -11.94 21.36
CA SER A 80 21.30 -11.41 20.30
C SER A 80 20.56 -11.65 18.99
N LEU A 81 20.21 -10.59 18.25
CA LEU A 81 19.45 -10.72 17.01
C LEU A 81 20.38 -10.91 15.82
N GLU A 82 19.89 -11.70 14.86
CA GLU A 82 20.50 -11.91 13.57
C GLU A 82 19.50 -11.52 12.47
N PRO A 83 19.97 -11.05 11.31
CA PRO A 83 19.10 -10.73 10.19
C PRO A 83 18.20 -11.90 9.82
N ILE A 84 16.98 -11.57 9.41
CA ILE A 84 16.11 -12.51 8.73
C ILE A 84 16.72 -12.81 7.37
N ASN A 85 16.95 -14.10 7.10
CA ASN A 85 17.42 -14.54 5.80
C ASN A 85 16.27 -14.43 4.77
N LEU A 86 16.16 -13.26 4.13
CA LEU A 86 15.11 -12.96 3.16
C LEU A 86 15.14 -13.91 1.96
N LYS A 87 16.33 -14.31 1.48
CA LYS A 87 16.45 -15.25 0.36
C LYS A 87 15.84 -16.61 0.71
N LEU A 88 16.14 -17.12 1.90
CA LEU A 88 15.57 -18.38 2.38
C LEU A 88 14.07 -18.25 2.65
N LEU A 89 13.63 -17.12 3.22
CA LEU A 89 12.22 -16.82 3.48
C LEU A 89 11.40 -16.85 2.18
N LEU A 90 11.86 -16.16 1.14
CA LEU A 90 11.19 -16.13 -0.16
C LEU A 90 11.18 -17.53 -0.80
N LYS A 91 12.32 -18.22 -0.81
CA LYS A 91 12.42 -19.60 -1.34
C LYS A 91 11.45 -20.56 -0.64
N LYS A 92 11.25 -20.42 0.67
CA LYS A 92 10.35 -21.28 1.43
C LYS A 92 8.86 -20.99 1.18
N ASN A 93 8.53 -19.81 0.67
CA ASN A 93 7.17 -19.40 0.38
C ASN A 93 6.86 -19.31 -1.12
N GLU A 94 7.80 -19.73 -1.97
CA GLU A 94 7.72 -19.56 -3.43
C GLU A 94 6.45 -20.20 -4.00
N ASP A 95 6.14 -21.45 -3.64
CA ASP A 95 4.96 -22.16 -4.12
C ASP A 95 3.64 -21.47 -3.71
N ALA A 96 3.55 -21.06 -2.44
CA ALA A 96 2.36 -20.37 -1.93
C ALA A 96 2.17 -18.99 -2.58
N LEU A 97 3.26 -18.23 -2.74
CA LEU A 97 3.27 -16.95 -3.44
C LEU A 97 2.89 -17.11 -4.90
N PHE A 98 3.40 -18.15 -5.57
CA PHE A 98 3.08 -18.45 -6.96
C PHE A 98 1.57 -18.68 -7.16
N ILE A 99 0.92 -19.43 -6.26
CA ILE A 99 -0.53 -19.69 -6.36
C ILE A 99 -1.34 -18.38 -6.25
N ILE A 100 -1.08 -17.57 -5.23
CA ILE A 100 -1.83 -16.33 -5.02
C ILE A 100 -1.51 -15.27 -6.09
N GLU A 101 -0.28 -15.26 -6.61
CA GLU A 101 0.14 -14.37 -7.68
C GLU A 101 -0.60 -14.71 -8.99
N ASN A 102 -0.66 -15.98 -9.38
CA ASN A 102 -1.39 -16.40 -10.58
C ASN A 102 -2.89 -16.15 -10.45
N GLU A 103 -3.50 -16.42 -9.29
CA GLU A 103 -4.90 -16.08 -9.05
C GLU A 103 -5.18 -14.59 -9.25
N ALA A 104 -4.30 -13.73 -8.74
CA ALA A 104 -4.42 -12.28 -8.90
C ALA A 104 -4.22 -11.84 -10.36
N MET A 105 -3.27 -12.43 -11.07
CA MET A 105 -3.03 -12.17 -12.49
C MET A 105 -4.24 -12.59 -13.35
N ASP A 106 -4.77 -13.79 -13.14
CA ASP A 106 -5.98 -14.30 -13.81
C ASP A 106 -7.19 -13.40 -13.55
N PHE A 107 -7.33 -12.90 -12.32
CA PHE A 107 -8.38 -11.96 -11.97
C PHE A 107 -8.25 -10.63 -12.72
N VAL A 108 -7.05 -10.05 -12.79
CA VAL A 108 -6.80 -8.82 -13.57
C VAL A 108 -7.13 -9.05 -15.05
N GLU A 109 -6.69 -10.16 -15.62
CA GLU A 109 -6.94 -10.50 -17.03
C GLU A 109 -8.44 -10.67 -17.31
N TYR A 110 -9.16 -11.39 -16.45
CA TYR A 110 -10.61 -11.56 -16.54
C TYR A 110 -11.35 -10.22 -16.46
N VAL A 111 -10.97 -9.36 -15.50
CA VAL A 111 -11.57 -8.03 -15.33
C VAL A 111 -11.32 -7.19 -16.59
N HIS A 112 -10.10 -7.16 -17.11
CA HIS A 112 -9.78 -6.42 -18.31
C HIS A 112 -10.62 -6.89 -19.51
N LYS A 113 -10.62 -8.20 -19.80
CA LYS A 113 -11.42 -8.79 -20.90
C LYS A 113 -12.91 -8.49 -20.78
N LYS A 114 -13.46 -8.49 -19.56
CA LYS A 114 -14.90 -8.28 -19.31
C LYS A 114 -15.35 -6.82 -19.45
N TYR A 115 -14.46 -5.87 -19.19
CA TYR A 115 -14.79 -4.45 -19.08
C TYR A 115 -14.14 -3.56 -20.14
N LYS A 116 -13.20 -4.06 -20.96
CA LYS A 116 -12.50 -3.24 -21.96
C LYS A 116 -13.40 -2.47 -22.92
N ASP A 117 -14.54 -3.05 -23.29
CA ASP A 117 -15.52 -2.41 -24.19
C ASP A 117 -16.63 -1.65 -23.42
N LYS A 118 -16.47 -1.46 -22.10
CA LYS A 118 -17.49 -0.90 -21.20
C LYS A 118 -17.00 0.30 -20.39
N VAL A 119 -15.69 0.52 -20.35
CA VAL A 119 -15.04 1.63 -19.66
C VAL A 119 -14.13 2.34 -20.65
N ASP A 120 -13.96 3.64 -20.45
CA ASP A 120 -13.11 4.48 -21.29
C ASP A 120 -11.64 4.34 -20.89
N TYR A 121 -11.37 4.09 -19.59
CA TYR A 121 -10.02 3.95 -19.05
C TYR A 121 -9.89 2.86 -18.00
N PHE A 122 -8.73 2.19 -17.99
CA PHE A 122 -8.22 1.44 -16.86
C PHE A 122 -7.15 2.24 -16.13
N ALA A 123 -7.19 2.25 -14.80
CA ALA A 123 -6.22 2.94 -13.99
C ALA A 123 -5.74 2.07 -12.82
N VAL A 124 -4.45 2.18 -12.49
CA VAL A 124 -3.90 1.71 -11.21
C VAL A 124 -3.82 2.91 -10.27
N ALA A 125 -4.55 2.88 -9.16
CA ALA A 125 -4.43 3.89 -8.11
C ALA A 125 -3.17 3.61 -7.27
N PHE A 126 -2.13 4.41 -7.50
CA PHE A 126 -0.84 4.23 -6.86
C PHE A 126 -0.66 5.20 -5.69
N SER A 127 -0.23 4.72 -4.52
CA SER A 127 0.01 5.56 -3.33
C SER A 127 1.49 5.60 -2.92
N GLY A 128 2.36 4.85 -3.59
CA GLY A 128 3.74 4.68 -3.17
C GLY A 128 3.92 3.68 -2.01
N GLY A 129 2.85 3.03 -1.55
CA GLY A 129 2.89 1.99 -0.51
C GLY A 129 3.05 0.57 -1.06
N LYS A 130 3.28 -0.40 -0.16
CA LYS A 130 3.49 -1.81 -0.51
C LYS A 130 2.35 -2.43 -1.32
N ASP A 131 1.10 -2.16 -0.96
CA ASP A 131 -0.06 -2.81 -1.58
C ASP A 131 -0.27 -2.26 -3.00
N SER A 132 -0.18 -0.94 -3.18
CA SER A 132 -0.25 -0.34 -4.51
C SER A 132 0.94 -0.73 -5.40
N GLN A 133 2.11 -1.01 -4.81
CA GLN A 133 3.27 -1.51 -5.55
C GLN A 133 3.02 -2.92 -6.10
N VAL A 134 2.45 -3.81 -5.29
CA VAL A 134 2.08 -5.16 -5.72
C VAL A 134 1.01 -5.12 -6.80
N VAL A 135 -0.02 -4.27 -6.64
CA VAL A 135 -1.05 -4.09 -7.68
C VAL A 135 -0.45 -3.60 -8.99
N LEU A 136 0.45 -2.61 -8.95
CA LEU A 136 1.14 -2.13 -10.15
C LEU A 136 1.97 -3.23 -10.81
N ASP A 137 2.70 -4.03 -10.03
CA ASP A 137 3.49 -5.14 -10.55
C ASP A 137 2.61 -6.17 -11.27
N ILE A 138 1.56 -6.66 -10.61
CA ILE A 138 0.62 -7.63 -11.16
C ILE A 138 -0.01 -7.10 -12.44
N VAL A 139 -0.53 -5.87 -12.44
CA VAL A 139 -1.18 -5.29 -13.62
C VAL A 139 -0.20 -5.11 -14.78
N SER A 140 1.03 -4.67 -14.51
CA SER A 140 2.06 -4.47 -15.54
C SER A 140 2.53 -5.76 -16.23
N ARG A 141 2.38 -6.90 -15.55
CA ARG A 141 2.73 -8.23 -16.09
C ARG A 141 1.62 -8.84 -16.91
N VAL A 142 0.39 -8.33 -16.77
CA VAL A 142 -0.82 -8.90 -17.38
C VAL A 142 -1.35 -8.04 -18.52
N LEU A 143 -1.33 -6.71 -18.37
CA LEU A 143 -1.87 -5.77 -19.35
C LEU A 143 -0.77 -5.10 -20.16
N ALA A 144 -1.07 -4.73 -21.40
CA ALA A 144 -0.16 -3.93 -22.20
C ALA A 144 0.02 -2.54 -21.55
N PRO A 145 1.22 -1.94 -21.59
CA PRO A 145 1.49 -0.65 -20.92
C PRO A 145 0.62 0.53 -21.39
N ASP A 146 0.02 0.43 -22.59
CA ASP A 146 -0.88 1.40 -23.20
C ASP A 146 -2.37 1.14 -22.91
N ASP A 147 -2.73 -0.06 -22.42
CA ASP A 147 -4.11 -0.43 -22.02
C ASP A 147 -4.55 0.21 -20.69
N TYR A 148 -3.61 0.73 -19.90
CA TYR A 148 -3.89 1.32 -18.60
C TYR A 148 -2.98 2.51 -18.28
N MET A 149 -3.38 3.30 -17.30
CA MET A 149 -2.54 4.36 -16.74
C MET A 149 -2.30 4.15 -15.25
N VAL A 150 -1.16 4.63 -14.77
CA VAL A 150 -0.83 4.68 -13.34
C VAL A 150 -1.04 6.10 -12.86
N ILE A 151 -1.82 6.27 -11.79
CA ILE A 151 -2.07 7.60 -11.22
C ILE A 151 -1.63 7.60 -9.77
N PHE A 152 -0.55 8.33 -9.49
CA PHE A 152 -0.18 8.71 -8.14
C PHE A 152 -1.04 9.89 -7.70
N THR A 153 -1.74 9.76 -6.58
CA THR A 153 -2.51 10.89 -6.01
C THR A 153 -1.71 11.57 -4.92
N ASP A 154 -1.06 12.68 -5.26
CA ASP A 154 -0.25 13.47 -4.35
C ASP A 154 -1.16 14.30 -3.44
N THR A 155 -1.26 13.90 -2.18
CA THR A 155 -2.08 14.62 -1.19
C THR A 155 -1.42 15.89 -0.66
N THR A 156 -0.17 16.14 -1.05
CA THR A 156 0.74 17.16 -0.51
C THR A 156 1.05 16.99 0.99
N MET A 157 0.67 15.85 1.58
CA MET A 157 0.94 15.48 2.98
C MET A 157 1.83 14.24 3.08
N GLU A 158 2.38 13.77 1.96
CA GLU A 158 3.22 12.58 1.95
C GLU A 158 4.59 12.89 2.56
N ILE A 159 5.20 11.88 3.20
CA ILE A 159 6.56 12.01 3.71
C ILE A 159 7.57 12.01 2.56
N PRO A 160 8.76 12.63 2.70
CA PRO A 160 9.78 12.69 1.65
C PRO A 160 10.11 11.32 1.02
N PHE A 161 10.20 10.28 1.85
CA PHE A 161 10.47 8.91 1.39
C PHE A 161 9.38 8.34 0.48
N THR A 162 8.11 8.76 0.61
CA THR A 162 7.05 8.38 -0.31
C THR A 162 7.32 8.97 -1.69
N TYR A 163 7.68 10.25 -1.77
CA TYR A 163 8.02 10.90 -3.05
C TYR A 163 9.27 10.28 -3.70
N GLU A 164 10.29 9.96 -2.90
CA GLU A 164 11.47 9.23 -3.39
C GLU A 164 11.10 7.85 -3.96
N ASN A 165 10.24 7.11 -3.25
CA ASN A 165 9.77 5.80 -3.70
C ASN A 165 8.94 5.88 -4.98
N VAL A 166 8.03 6.86 -5.08
CA VAL A 166 7.22 7.09 -6.29
C VAL A 166 8.12 7.40 -7.48
N LYS A 167 9.07 8.33 -7.34
CA LYS A 167 10.03 8.68 -8.41
C LYS A 167 10.87 7.48 -8.85
N LYS A 168 11.35 6.69 -7.89
CA LYS A 168 12.12 5.46 -8.17
C LYS A 168 11.25 4.45 -8.93
N THR A 169 10.01 4.28 -8.51
CA THR A 169 9.05 3.37 -9.14
C THR A 169 8.73 3.82 -10.56
N GLU A 170 8.34 5.08 -10.74
CA GLU A 170 8.07 5.67 -12.05
C GLU A 170 9.25 5.47 -13.01
N LYS A 171 10.48 5.79 -12.57
CA LYS A 171 11.69 5.59 -13.38
C LYS A 171 11.88 4.12 -13.77
N THR A 172 11.69 3.21 -12.82
CA THR A 172 11.86 1.76 -13.05
C THR A 172 10.87 1.26 -14.10
N TYR A 173 9.58 1.58 -13.94
CA TYR A 173 8.54 1.11 -14.84
C TYR A 173 8.59 1.80 -16.21
N LYS A 174 8.91 3.10 -16.30
CA LYS A 174 9.12 3.77 -17.61
C LYS A 174 10.35 3.24 -18.35
N THR A 175 11.37 2.76 -17.63
CA THR A 175 12.53 2.12 -18.27
C THR A 175 12.17 0.75 -18.83
N ALA A 176 11.36 -0.05 -18.11
CA ALA A 176 10.90 -1.35 -18.57
C ALA A 176 9.79 -1.26 -19.64
N TYR A 177 8.91 -0.27 -19.52
CA TYR A 177 7.72 -0.07 -20.33
C TYR A 177 7.62 1.40 -20.76
N PRO A 178 8.29 1.80 -21.86
CA PRO A 178 8.35 3.19 -22.30
C PRO A 178 6.98 3.85 -22.58
N GLU A 179 6.02 3.07 -23.05
CA GLU A 179 4.65 3.53 -23.34
C GLU A 179 3.77 3.70 -22.08
N LEU A 180 4.26 3.26 -20.90
CA LEU A 180 3.49 3.31 -19.67
C LEU A 180 3.20 4.76 -19.26
N LYS A 181 1.92 5.10 -19.28
CA LYS A 181 1.41 6.39 -18.80
C LYS A 181 1.41 6.42 -17.28
N PHE A 182 2.37 7.14 -16.71
CA PHE A 182 2.47 7.39 -15.26
C PHE A 182 2.24 8.87 -14.98
N TYR A 183 1.18 9.16 -14.24
CA TYR A 183 0.71 10.51 -13.94
C TYR A 183 0.69 10.80 -12.44
N THR A 184 0.72 12.08 -12.12
CA THR A 184 0.49 12.58 -10.75
C THR A 184 -0.73 13.49 -10.76
N ALA A 185 -1.76 13.13 -9.98
CA ALA A 185 -2.91 13.97 -9.71
C ALA A 185 -2.68 14.70 -8.38
N ARG A 186 -2.75 16.04 -8.40
CA ARG A 186 -2.56 16.89 -7.22
C ARG A 186 -3.81 17.76 -7.00
N PRO A 187 -4.21 18.04 -5.75
CA PRO A 187 -5.27 19.01 -5.50
C PRO A 187 -4.84 20.44 -5.93
N PRO A 188 -5.80 21.35 -6.14
CA PRO A 188 -5.53 22.70 -6.64
C PRO A 188 -4.77 23.60 -5.66
N LYS A 189 -4.70 23.21 -4.38
CA LYS A 189 -3.97 23.91 -3.31
C LYS A 189 -3.25 22.89 -2.45
N ASP A 190 -2.23 23.33 -1.72
CA ASP A 190 -1.54 22.48 -0.76
C ASP A 190 -2.43 22.20 0.46
N ALA A 191 -2.24 21.04 1.07
CA ALA A 191 -2.99 20.60 2.23
C ALA A 191 -2.96 21.62 3.38
N LEU A 192 -1.82 22.29 3.59
CA LEU A 192 -1.70 23.35 4.59
C LEU A 192 -2.65 24.53 4.31
N GLU A 193 -2.81 24.94 3.06
CA GLU A 193 -3.76 26.01 2.70
C GLU A 193 -5.21 25.56 2.94
N PHE A 194 -5.51 24.28 2.68
CA PHE A 194 -6.83 23.75 3.02
C PHE A 194 -7.04 23.64 4.53
N TRP A 195 -5.99 23.42 5.31
CA TRP A 195 -6.09 23.43 6.78
C TRP A 195 -6.38 24.83 7.30
N GLU A 196 -5.80 25.87 6.69
CA GLU A 196 -6.12 27.26 7.02
C GLU A 196 -7.59 27.61 6.70
N GLN A 197 -8.13 27.05 5.61
CA GLN A 197 -9.51 27.33 5.16
C GLN A 197 -10.58 26.50 5.91
N PHE A 198 -10.35 25.20 6.09
CA PHE A 198 -11.34 24.26 6.62
C PHE A 198 -11.06 23.80 8.05
N GLY A 199 -9.88 24.12 8.60
CA GLY A 199 -9.34 23.49 9.80
C GLY A 199 -8.69 22.14 9.50
N PRO A 200 -7.85 21.64 10.44
CA PRO A 200 -7.20 20.35 10.29
C PRO A 200 -8.25 19.23 10.21
N PRO A 201 -8.06 18.22 9.34
CA PRO A 201 -9.02 17.13 9.20
C PRO A 201 -9.17 16.36 10.52
N SER A 202 -10.40 15.92 10.80
CA SER A 202 -10.71 15.16 12.02
C SER A 202 -11.58 13.95 11.71
N MET A 203 -11.80 13.10 12.71
CA MET A 203 -12.72 11.97 12.58
C MET A 203 -14.16 12.40 12.23
N VAL A 204 -14.53 13.65 12.56
CA VAL A 204 -15.84 14.26 12.25
C VAL A 204 -15.80 14.99 10.92
N GLN A 205 -14.75 15.80 10.68
CA GLN A 205 -14.56 16.57 9.45
C GLN A 205 -13.56 15.88 8.52
N ARG A 206 -14.01 14.82 7.85
CA ARG A 206 -13.21 13.99 6.94
C ARG A 206 -13.13 14.54 5.52
N TRP A 207 -12.87 15.84 5.38
CA TRP A 207 -12.81 16.48 4.06
C TRP A 207 -11.56 16.05 3.26
N CYS A 208 -10.46 15.70 3.93
CA CYS A 208 -9.17 15.42 3.29
C CYS A 208 -9.20 14.28 2.26
N CYS A 209 -10.02 13.23 2.47
CA CYS A 209 -10.15 12.16 1.49
C CYS A 209 -10.90 12.60 0.23
N SER A 210 -11.92 13.45 0.37
CA SER A 210 -12.67 13.96 -0.76
C SER A 210 -11.84 14.98 -1.54
N VAL A 211 -11.22 15.94 -0.84
CA VAL A 211 -10.52 17.09 -1.43
C VAL A 211 -9.12 16.76 -1.92
N CYS A 212 -8.35 15.95 -1.17
CA CYS A 212 -6.95 15.68 -1.50
C CYS A 212 -6.74 14.34 -2.21
N LYS A 213 -7.75 13.45 -2.24
CA LYS A 213 -7.63 12.13 -2.89
C LYS A 213 -8.64 11.91 -4.01
N THR A 214 -9.93 11.95 -3.68
CA THR A 214 -10.98 11.52 -4.62
C THR A 214 -11.21 12.55 -5.72
N ALA A 215 -11.38 13.83 -5.38
CA ALA A 215 -11.61 14.88 -6.36
C ALA A 215 -10.41 15.13 -7.28
N PRO A 216 -9.14 15.17 -6.79
CA PRO A 216 -7.98 15.34 -7.68
C PRO A 216 -7.86 14.20 -8.69
N PHE A 217 -8.05 12.95 -8.24
CA PHE A 217 -8.03 11.78 -9.13
C PHE A 217 -9.13 11.85 -10.21
N ALA A 218 -10.37 12.17 -9.82
CA ALA A 218 -11.49 12.24 -10.74
C ALA A 218 -11.38 13.41 -11.72
N ASN A 219 -10.95 14.59 -11.23
CA ASN A 219 -10.72 15.75 -12.08
C ASN A 219 -9.61 15.48 -13.09
N PHE A 220 -8.50 14.88 -12.67
CA PHE A 220 -7.38 14.57 -13.55
C PHE A 220 -7.79 13.66 -14.73
N ILE A 221 -8.62 12.65 -14.47
CA ILE A 221 -9.09 11.78 -15.56
C ILE A 221 -10.08 12.50 -16.48
N ARG A 222 -10.95 13.36 -15.91
CA ARG A 222 -11.82 14.21 -16.74
C ARG A 222 -10.99 15.11 -17.65
N ASP A 223 -9.93 15.71 -17.13
CA ASP A 223 -9.07 16.61 -17.91
C ASP A 223 -8.37 15.86 -19.05
N ILE A 224 -7.83 14.64 -18.79
CA ILE A 224 -7.30 13.76 -19.85
C ILE A 224 -8.37 13.43 -20.90
N HIS A 225 -9.60 13.14 -20.46
CA HIS A 225 -10.69 12.78 -21.36
C HIS A 225 -11.08 13.94 -22.28
N GLU A 226 -11.22 15.14 -21.72
CA GLU A 226 -11.54 16.37 -22.45
C GLU A 226 -10.46 16.77 -23.46
N GLU A 227 -9.19 16.45 -23.19
CA GLU A 227 -8.09 16.67 -24.15
C GLU A 227 -8.07 15.65 -25.30
N SER A 228 -8.57 14.43 -25.07
CA SER A 228 -8.50 13.32 -26.03
C SER A 228 -9.66 13.28 -27.04
N ASP A 229 -10.80 13.85 -26.70
CA ASP A 229 -12.02 13.79 -27.51
C ASP A 229 -12.74 15.15 -27.47
N GLU A 230 -12.90 15.81 -28.63
CA GLU A 230 -13.58 17.12 -28.75
C GLU A 230 -15.09 17.07 -28.38
N ALA A 231 -15.61 15.86 -28.08
CA ALA A 231 -16.98 15.60 -27.67
C ALA A 231 -17.18 15.80 -26.14
N LYS A 232 -17.47 17.05 -25.78
CA LYS A 232 -17.82 17.54 -24.43
C LYS A 232 -18.84 16.69 -23.63
N ALA A 233 -18.63 16.73 -22.31
CA ALA A 233 -19.61 16.69 -21.22
C ALA A 233 -20.14 15.33 -20.69
N VAL A 234 -19.49 14.19 -21.00
CA VAL A 234 -19.81 12.92 -20.33
C VAL A 234 -18.71 12.55 -19.34
N GLN A 235 -19.10 12.20 -18.11
CA GLN A 235 -18.17 11.67 -17.11
C GLN A 235 -17.56 10.35 -17.61
N PRO A 236 -16.22 10.23 -17.73
CA PRO A 236 -15.59 9.01 -18.20
C PRO A 236 -15.87 7.85 -17.25
N LYS A 237 -16.18 6.69 -17.82
CA LYS A 237 -16.29 5.42 -17.10
C LYS A 237 -14.89 4.87 -16.91
N ILE A 238 -14.51 4.67 -15.65
CA ILE A 238 -13.16 4.22 -15.31
C ILE A 238 -13.25 2.95 -14.48
N LEU A 239 -12.37 1.99 -14.76
CA LEU A 239 -12.09 0.89 -13.85
C LEU A 239 -10.76 1.14 -13.15
N VAL A 240 -10.78 1.13 -11.82
CA VAL A 240 -9.59 1.38 -11.01
C VAL A 240 -9.19 0.11 -10.26
N PHE A 241 -7.96 -0.33 -10.46
CA PHE A 241 -7.32 -1.34 -9.62
C PHE A 241 -6.77 -0.69 -8.35
N GLU A 242 -7.17 -1.20 -7.19
CA GLU A 242 -6.79 -0.66 -5.87
C GLU A 242 -6.26 -1.76 -4.95
N GLY A 243 -5.23 -1.44 -4.16
CA GLY A 243 -4.63 -2.36 -3.19
C GLY A 243 -5.36 -2.43 -1.85
N VAL A 244 -6.70 -2.49 -1.84
CA VAL A 244 -7.50 -2.61 -0.62
C VAL A 244 -7.62 -4.09 -0.23
N ARG A 245 -7.33 -4.41 1.03
CA ARG A 245 -7.36 -5.81 1.51
C ARG A 245 -8.43 -6.02 2.57
N ALA A 246 -9.03 -7.22 2.57
CA ALA A 246 -10.14 -7.57 3.45
C ALA A 246 -9.73 -7.55 4.94
N ASP A 247 -8.49 -7.94 5.24
CA ASP A 247 -7.88 -8.04 6.57
C ASP A 247 -7.54 -6.66 7.20
N GLU A 248 -7.72 -5.56 6.47
CA GLU A 248 -7.39 -4.23 6.98
C GLU A 248 -8.44 -3.67 7.94
N SER A 249 -9.70 -4.11 7.83
CA SER A 249 -10.77 -3.75 8.78
C SER A 249 -12.04 -4.57 8.53
N ASP A 250 -12.90 -4.68 9.55
CA ASP A 250 -14.23 -5.29 9.43
C ASP A 250 -15.08 -4.69 8.29
N LYS A 251 -14.92 -3.39 8.02
CA LYS A 251 -15.62 -2.74 6.91
C LYS A 251 -15.10 -3.22 5.55
N ARG A 252 -13.77 -3.32 5.40
CA ARG A 252 -13.12 -3.76 4.15
C ARG A 252 -13.33 -5.26 3.89
N SER A 253 -13.49 -6.08 4.92
CA SER A 253 -13.84 -7.50 4.78
C SER A 253 -15.15 -7.75 4.01
N LYS A 254 -16.06 -6.76 4.02
CA LYS A 254 -17.37 -6.84 3.34
C LYS A 254 -17.33 -6.34 1.90
N TYR A 255 -16.18 -5.85 1.42
CA TYR A 255 -16.05 -5.33 0.06
C TYR A 255 -16.04 -6.46 -0.94
N LYS A 256 -16.78 -6.29 -2.05
CA LYS A 256 -16.72 -7.21 -3.18
C LYS A 256 -15.46 -6.91 -3.99
N ARG A 257 -14.84 -7.94 -4.56
CA ARG A 257 -13.67 -7.83 -5.45
C ARG A 257 -13.89 -6.87 -6.62
N ILE A 258 -15.13 -6.77 -7.10
CA ILE A 258 -15.56 -5.76 -8.08
C ILE A 258 -16.75 -5.02 -7.48
N THR A 259 -16.63 -3.70 -7.41
CA THR A 259 -17.72 -2.83 -6.93
C THR A 259 -17.99 -1.74 -7.95
N HIS A 260 -19.28 -1.48 -8.22
CA HIS A 260 -19.71 -0.44 -9.16
C HIS A 260 -19.99 0.88 -8.44
N ARG A 261 -19.67 2.01 -9.08
CA ARG A 261 -20.00 3.38 -8.62
C ARG A 261 -19.40 3.76 -7.24
N VAL A 262 -18.11 3.45 -7.03
CA VAL A 262 -17.45 3.63 -5.72
C VAL A 262 -16.93 5.06 -5.50
N LYS A 263 -16.39 5.69 -6.55
CA LYS A 263 -15.85 7.06 -6.50
C LYS A 263 -16.77 8.01 -7.26
N GLN A 264 -17.87 8.41 -6.64
CA GLN A 264 -18.67 9.55 -7.11
C GLN A 264 -18.39 10.74 -6.21
N THR A 265 -17.84 11.81 -6.79
CA THR A 265 -17.93 13.15 -6.20
C THR A 265 -19.40 13.55 -6.27
N LYS A 266 -20.03 13.76 -5.10
CA LYS A 266 -21.35 14.40 -5.02
C LYS A 266 -21.22 15.88 -5.39
#